data_AF-A0A6L6CXK6-F1
#
_entry.id   AF-A0A6L6CXK6-F1
#
_cell.length_a   1.000
_cell.length_b   1.000
_cell.length_c   1.000
_cell.angle_alpha   90.00
_cell.angle_beta   90.00
_cell.angle_gamma   90.00
#
_symmetry.space_group_name_H-M   'P 1'
#
loop_
_entity.id
_entity.type
_entity.pdbx_description
1 polymer ?
#
loop_
_entity_poly.entity_id
_entity_poly.type
_entity_poly.pdbx_seq_one_letter_code
_entity_poly.pdbx_strand_id
1 'polypeptide(L)'
;MTSTTAAKRPGMVTFLAALIWLIAIFNVGFGVLMVLSPIGENPTVLSAAGGLSIEISTFYLLLNGLLSIVLGLIYVTISKMILIGSRSAQVVIQALAVI
;
A
#
# COMPACT_ATOMS: atom_id res chain seq x y z
N MET A 1 1.50 7.81 42.45
CA MET A 1 1.15 8.11 41.05
C MET A 1 1.99 7.20 40.17
N THR A 2 1.47 6.03 39.81
CA THR A 2 2.15 5.11 38.90
C THR A 2 2.04 5.71 37.50
N SER A 3 3.13 6.25 36.97
CA SER A 3 3.17 6.70 35.58
C SER A 3 2.91 5.48 34.71
N THR A 4 1.73 5.42 34.09
CA THR A 4 1.42 4.46 33.05
C THR A 4 2.31 4.80 31.85
N THR A 5 3.54 4.26 31.84
CA THR A 5 4.40 4.29 30.66
C THR A 5 3.62 3.56 29.57
N ALA A 6 3.03 4.33 28.66
CA ALA A 6 2.28 3.79 27.54
C ALA A 6 3.18 2.76 26.84
N ALA A 7 2.76 1.50 26.86
CA ALA A 7 3.56 0.40 26.33
C ALA A 7 3.92 0.70 24.87
N LYS A 8 5.21 0.96 24.62
CA LYS A 8 5.73 1.29 23.29
C LYS A 8 5.41 0.11 22.37
N ARG A 9 4.60 0.36 21.32
CA ARG A 9 4.28 -0.66 20.31
C ARG A 9 5.58 -1.23 19.73
N PRO A 10 5.63 -2.52 19.36
CA PRO A 10 6.82 -3.09 18.74
C PRO A 10 7.19 -2.22 17.53
N GLY A 11 8.32 -1.52 17.59
CA GLY A 11 8.67 -0.47 16.62
C GLY A 11 8.66 -0.98 15.17
N MET A 12 9.04 -2.24 14.99
CA MET A 12 9.03 -2.94 13.70
C MET A 12 7.62 -3.09 13.11
N VAL A 13 6.61 -3.36 13.93
CA VAL A 13 5.24 -3.59 13.44
C VAL A 13 4.62 -2.27 12.97
N THR A 14 4.84 -1.18 13.73
CA THR A 14 4.43 0.17 13.31
C THR A 14 5.17 0.65 12.07
N PHE A 15 6.46 0.33 11.95
CA PHE A 15 7.27 0.67 10.77
C PHE A 15 6.78 -0.05 9.51
N LEU A 16 6.54 -1.37 9.60
CA LEU A 16 6.00 -2.16 8.48
C LEU A 16 4.60 -1.68 8.05
N ALA A 17 3.73 -1.37 9.02
CA ALA A 17 2.41 -0.82 8.72
C ALA A 17 2.49 0.53 7.97
N ALA A 18 3.44 1.40 8.34
CA ALA A 18 3.68 2.66 7.65
C ALA A 18 4.23 2.46 6.22
N LEU A 19 5.13 1.50 6.03
CA LEU A 19 5.65 1.14 4.71
C LEU A 19 4.54 0.62 3.78
N ILE A 20 3.67 -0.26 4.29
CA ILE A 20 2.53 -0.78 3.53
C ILE A 20 1.54 0.33 3.19
N TRP A 21 1.34 1.29 4.11
CA TRP A 21 0.54 2.49 3.85
C TRP A 21 1.12 3.33 2.71
N LEU A 22 2.45 3.50 2.66
CA LEU A 22 3.11 4.20 1.57
C LEU A 22 2.89 3.49 0.22
N ILE A 23 3.07 2.16 0.19
CA ILE A 23 2.84 1.34 -1.01
C ILE A 23 1.38 1.42 -1.47
N ALA A 24 0.44 1.48 -0.53
CA ALA A 24 -0.98 1.65 -0.81
C ALA A 24 -1.26 2.98 -1.53
N ILE A 25 -0.70 4.08 -1.03
CA ILE A 25 -0.85 5.41 -1.65
C ILE A 25 -0.30 5.42 -3.07
N PHE A 26 0.87 4.83 -3.29
CA PHE A 26 1.44 4.74 -4.63
C PHE A 26 0.56 3.92 -5.58
N ASN A 27 0.05 2.76 -5.15
CA ASN A 27 -0.82 1.94 -5.98
C ASN A 27 -2.13 2.67 -6.34
N VAL A 28 -2.78 3.32 -5.36
CA VAL A 28 -3.98 4.11 -5.66
C VAL A 28 -3.65 5.28 -6.59
N GLY A 29 -2.57 6.01 -6.33
CA GLY A 29 -2.15 7.15 -7.14
C GLY A 29 -1.85 6.76 -8.58
N PHE A 30 -0.99 5.76 -8.80
CA PHE A 30 -0.68 5.25 -10.14
C PHE A 30 -1.92 4.66 -10.82
N GLY A 31 -2.75 3.94 -10.07
CA GLY A 31 -3.98 3.39 -10.61
C GLY A 31 -4.95 4.47 -11.10
N VAL A 32 -5.12 5.56 -10.34
CA VAL A 32 -5.93 6.72 -10.75
C VAL A 32 -5.33 7.39 -11.99
N LEU A 33 -4.01 7.60 -12.04
CA LEU A 33 -3.35 8.17 -13.21
C LEU A 33 -3.57 7.32 -14.47
N MET A 34 -3.47 5.99 -14.36
CA MET A 34 -3.73 5.07 -15.47
C MET A 34 -5.20 5.09 -15.92
N VAL A 35 -6.15 5.18 -14.98
CA VAL A 35 -7.59 5.26 -15.31
C VAL A 35 -7.95 6.59 -15.96
N LEU A 36 -7.28 7.69 -15.60
CA LEU A 36 -7.52 9.02 -16.16
C LEU A 36 -6.74 9.28 -17.46
N SER A 37 -5.72 8.47 -17.76
CA SER A 37 -4.93 8.54 -18.99
C SER A 37 -5.76 8.63 -20.29
N PRO A 38 -6.90 7.94 -20.45
CA PRO A 38 -7.71 7.98 -21.68
C PRO A 38 -8.42 9.32 -21.94
N ILE A 39 -8.41 10.25 -20.97
CA ILE A 39 -9.01 11.59 -21.11
C ILE A 39 -8.11 12.49 -21.99
N GLY A 40 -6.84 12.13 -22.18
CA GLY A 40 -5.90 12.74 -23.11
C GLY A 40 -5.35 11.74 -24.12
N GLU A 41 -4.12 11.96 -24.59
CA GLU A 41 -3.41 10.98 -25.40
C GLU A 41 -2.87 9.84 -24.54
N ASN A 42 -2.95 8.60 -25.03
CA ASN A 42 -2.38 7.47 -24.30
C ASN A 42 -0.84 7.58 -24.29
N PRO A 43 -0.18 7.23 -23.16
CA PRO A 43 1.26 7.24 -23.06
C PRO A 43 1.90 6.29 -24.07
N THR A 44 2.95 6.77 -24.72
CA THR A 44 3.80 5.98 -25.60
C THR A 44 5.05 5.54 -24.87
N VAL A 45 5.43 4.27 -25.01
CA VAL A 45 6.70 3.74 -24.49
C VAL A 45 7.67 3.53 -25.63
N LEU A 46 8.94 3.91 -25.42
CA LEU A 46 10.01 3.57 -26.36
C LEU A 46 10.32 2.09 -26.21
N SER A 47 10.13 1.33 -27.29
CA SER A 47 10.56 -0.06 -27.32
C SER A 47 12.09 -0.13 -27.29
N ALA A 48 12.64 -0.81 -26.29
CA ALA A 48 14.08 -1.03 -26.13
C ALA A 48 14.72 -1.80 -27.31
N ALA A 49 13.90 -2.42 -28.17
CA ALA A 49 14.35 -3.26 -29.27
C ALA A 49 14.50 -2.53 -30.62
N GLY A 50 14.33 -1.20 -30.69
CA GLY A 50 14.53 -0.51 -31.97
C GLY A 50 14.00 0.92 -32.09
N GLY A 51 13.69 1.60 -30.99
CA GLY A 51 13.31 3.02 -31.03
C GLY A 51 11.90 3.30 -31.58
N LEU A 52 11.09 2.26 -31.83
CA LEU A 52 9.68 2.42 -32.14
C LEU A 52 8.91 2.82 -30.86
N SER A 53 8.19 3.94 -30.94
CA SER A 53 7.22 4.36 -29.92
C SER A 53 5.96 3.51 -30.05
N ILE A 54 5.65 2.73 -29.02
CA ILE A 54 4.42 1.93 -28.95
C ILE A 54 3.44 2.66 -28.03
N GLU A 55 2.27 3.00 -28.57
CA GLU A 55 1.16 3.53 -27.78
C GLU A 55 0.57 2.42 -26.91
N ILE A 56 0.41 2.69 -25.62
CA ILE A 56 -0.23 1.75 -24.70
C ILE A 56 -1.74 1.78 -24.93
N SER A 57 -2.34 0.61 -25.15
CA SER A 57 -3.79 0.49 -25.33
C SER A 57 -4.57 1.05 -24.13
N THR A 58 -5.60 1.84 -24.41
CA THR A 58 -6.55 2.36 -23.43
C THR A 58 -7.15 1.27 -22.54
N PHE A 59 -7.49 0.10 -23.11
CA PHE A 59 -8.03 -1.02 -22.34
C PHE A 59 -7.02 -1.55 -21.32
N TYR A 60 -5.75 -1.63 -21.71
CA TYR A 60 -4.67 -2.05 -20.82
C TYR A 60 -4.52 -1.07 -19.65
N LEU A 61 -4.54 0.24 -19.93
CA LEU A 61 -4.43 1.29 -18.91
C LEU A 61 -5.60 1.25 -17.93
N LEU A 62 -6.84 1.13 -18.43
CA LEU A 62 -8.03 1.05 -17.58
C LEU A 62 -8.02 -0.20 -16.68
N LEU A 63 -7.70 -1.37 -17.24
CA LEU A 63 -7.69 -2.62 -16.49
C LEU A 63 -6.60 -2.60 -15.41
N ASN A 64 -5.36 -2.26 -15.78
CA ASN A 64 -4.26 -2.20 -14.83
C ASN A 64 -4.46 -1.07 -13.80
N GLY A 65 -5.03 0.05 -14.22
CA GLY A 65 -5.36 1.15 -13.33
C GLY A 65 -6.38 0.74 -12.26
N LEU A 66 -7.48 0.11 -12.65
CA LEU A 66 -8.49 -0.41 -11.72
C LEU A 66 -7.90 -1.48 -10.78
N LEU A 67 -7.12 -2.42 -11.32
CA LEU A 67 -6.45 -3.45 -10.52
C LEU A 67 -5.49 -2.84 -9.50
N SER A 68 -4.72 -1.81 -9.89
CA SER A 68 -3.80 -1.13 -8.99
C SER A 68 -4.54 -0.38 -7.87
N ILE A 69 -5.68 0.26 -8.17
CA ILE A 69 -6.54 0.87 -7.14
C ILE A 69 -7.03 -0.19 -6.14
N VAL A 70 -7.54 -1.32 -6.64
CA VAL A 70 -8.00 -2.43 -5.78
C VAL A 70 -6.86 -2.95 -4.91
N LEU A 71 -5.67 -3.12 -5.48
CA LEU A 71 -4.48 -3.56 -4.75
C LEU A 71 -4.08 -2.57 -3.65
N GLY A 72 -4.16 -1.27 -3.94
CA GLY A 72 -3.97 -0.20 -2.97
C GLY A 72 -4.95 -0.28 -1.80
N LEU A 73 -6.24 -0.50 -2.06
CA LEU A 73 -7.26 -0.69 -1.02
C LEU A 73 -7.01 -1.94 -0.17
N ILE A 74 -6.54 -3.03 -0.79
CA ILE A 74 -6.11 -4.23 -0.07
C ILE A 74 -4.93 -3.91 0.86
N TYR A 75 -3.93 -3.15 0.40
CA TYR A 75 -2.81 -2.74 1.25
C TYR A 75 -3.22 -1.86 2.43
N VAL A 76 -4.18 -0.93 2.25
CA VAL A 76 -4.76 -0.17 3.37
C VAL A 76 -5.40 -1.11 4.38
N THR A 77 -6.13 -2.12 3.91
CA THR A 77 -6.81 -3.10 4.77
C THR A 77 -5.81 -3.96 5.54
N ILE A 78 -4.75 -4.44 4.86
CA ILE A 78 -3.66 -5.20 5.48
C ILE A 78 -2.95 -4.36 6.55
N SER A 79 -2.64 -3.10 6.26
CA SER A 79 -1.99 -2.21 7.23
C SER A 79 -2.86 -2.00 8.48
N LYS A 80 -4.18 -1.85 8.32
CA LYS A 80 -5.12 -1.82 9.45
C LYS A 80 -5.10 -3.12 10.25
N MET A 81 -5.11 -4.29 9.60
CA MET A 81 -5.06 -5.59 10.28
C MET A 81 -3.74 -5.78 11.07
N ILE A 82 -2.60 -5.36 10.51
CA ILE A 82 -1.30 -5.40 11.19
C ILE A 82 -1.33 -4.56 12.47
N LEU A 83 -1.89 -3.34 12.39
CA LEU A 83 -2.00 -2.44 13.54
C LEU A 83 -2.96 -2.96 14.62
N ILE A 84 -4.04 -3.65 14.22
CA ILE A 84 -5.01 -4.26 15.16
C ILE A 84 -4.43 -5.51 15.81
N GLY A 85 -3.87 -6.43 15.02
CA GLY A 85 -3.23 -7.66 15.51
C GLY A 85 -2.00 -7.38 16.38
N SER A 86 -1.31 -6.26 16.16
CA SER A 86 -0.25 -5.80 17.06
C SER A 86 -0.75 -5.56 18.48
N ARG A 87 -2.00 -5.13 18.69
CA ARG A 87 -2.54 -4.84 20.02
C ARG A 87 -2.83 -6.12 20.79
N SER A 88 -3.41 -7.13 20.14
CA SER A 88 -3.67 -8.43 20.78
C SER A 88 -2.37 -9.15 21.13
N ALA A 89 -1.36 -9.14 20.25
CA ALA A 89 -0.04 -9.70 20.54
C ALA A 89 0.64 -9.00 21.74
N GLN A 90 0.51 -7.68 21.86
CA GLN A 90 1.11 -6.92 22.97
C GLN A 90 0.47 -7.25 24.32
N VAL A 91 -0.86 -7.49 24.34
CA VAL A 91 -1.59 -7.93 25.55
C VAL A 91 -1.10 -9.30 26.01
N VAL A 92 -0.90 -10.25 25.09
CA VAL A 92 -0.40 -11.59 25.43
C VAL A 92 1.03 -11.53 25.96
N ILE A 93 1.91 -10.73 25.34
CA ILE A 93 3.29 -10.54 25.82
C ILE A 93 3.31 -9.90 27.22
N GLN A 94 2.46 -8.90 27.48
CA GLN A 94 2.35 -8.30 28.81
C GLN A 94 1.80 -9.28 29.84
N ALA A 95 0.81 -10.10 29.48
CA ALA A 95 0.26 -11.11 30.37
C ALA A 95 1.29 -12.21 30.73
N LEU A 96 2.11 -12.61 29.76
CA LEU A 96 3.20 -13.58 29.96
C LEU A 96 4.36 -12.99 30.77
N ALA A 97 4.69 -11.71 30.60
CA ALA A 97 5.81 -11.06 31.30
C ALA A 97 5.55 -10.74 32.78
N VAL A 98 4.31 -10.89 33.25
CA VAL A 98 3.90 -10.66 34.65
C VAL A 98 4.05 -11.93 35.51
N ILE A 99 4.21 -13.10 34.89
CA ILE A 99 4.49 -14.39 35.55
C ILE A 99 6.00 -14.63 35.57
#